data_AF-F5HQV2-F1
#
_entry.id   AF-F5HQV2-F1
#
_cell.length_a   1.000
_cell.length_b   1.000
_cell.length_c   1.000
_cell.angle_alpha   90.00
_cell.angle_beta   90.00
_cell.angle_gamma   90.00
#
_symmetry.space_group_name_H-M   'P 1'
#
loop_
_entity.id
_entity.type
_entity.pdbx_description
1 polymer ?
#
loop_
_entity_poly.entity_id
_entity_poly.type
_entity_poly.pdbx_seq_one_letter_code
_entity_poly.pdbx_strand_id
1 'polypeptide(L)'
;DLAKNNKGSHVLVVCSEIIASIFRRPDKNHIVSQALFGDGASALIVGSDPDFSKEHPLFKIVSTTQTILQNTERAMNLQLREEGLTIHLHRDVPQMTSKNIEEALVHIFLPLGIRDWNS
;
A
#
# COMPACT_ATOMS: atom_id res chain seq x y z
N ASP A 1 12.59 4.95 7.96
CA ASP A 1 13.56 5.64 8.83
C ASP A 1 14.41 4.67 9.66
N LEU A 2 13.81 3.65 10.30
CA LEU A 2 14.51 2.67 11.14
C LEU A 2 15.81 2.11 10.52
N ALA A 3 15.77 1.63 9.28
CA ALA A 3 16.95 1.11 8.58
C ALA A 3 18.05 2.18 8.36
N LYS A 4 17.66 3.37 7.88
CA LYS A 4 18.58 4.46 7.53
C LYS A 4 19.18 5.16 8.77
N ASN A 5 18.40 5.28 9.84
CA ASN A 5 18.78 6.04 11.02
C ASN A 5 19.55 5.20 12.06
N ASN A 6 19.65 3.88 11.86
CA ASN A 6 20.37 2.96 12.74
C ASN A 6 21.42 2.19 11.94
N LYS A 7 22.69 2.59 12.06
CA LYS A 7 23.80 2.01 11.30
C LYS A 7 23.90 0.50 11.53
N GLY A 8 23.98 -0.26 10.44
CA GLY A 8 24.10 -1.72 10.47
C GLY A 8 22.80 -2.45 10.86
N SER A 9 21.66 -1.77 10.87
CA SER A 9 20.38 -2.41 11.13
C SER A 9 19.80 -3.08 9.88
N HIS A 10 19.17 -4.24 10.11
CA HIS A 10 18.37 -4.96 9.13
C HIS A 10 16.96 -5.09 9.67
N VAL A 11 16.01 -4.52 8.94
CA VAL A 11 14.61 -4.49 9.34
C VAL A 11 13.86 -5.57 8.58
N LEU A 12 13.28 -6.51 9.31
CA LEU A 12 12.30 -7.44 8.75
C LEU A 12 10.93 -6.76 8.69
N VAL A 13 10.41 -6.59 7.48
CA VAL A 13 9.05 -6.11 7.21
C VAL A 13 8.22 -7.31 6.79
N VAL A 14 7.09 -7.55 7.45
CA VAL A 14 6.16 -8.65 7.14
C VAL A 14 4.77 -8.08 6.93
N CYS A 15 4.16 -8.43 5.81
CA CYS A 15 2.73 -8.25 5.56
C CYS A 15 2.08 -9.63 5.52
N SER A 16 1.05 -9.86 6.34
CA SER A 16 0.28 -11.10 6.33
C SER A 16 -1.19 -10.75 6.44
N GLU A 17 -1.94 -11.07 5.39
CA GLU A 17 -3.36 -10.75 5.28
C GLU A 17 -4.14 -12.05 5.20
N ILE A 18 -5.09 -12.21 6.11
CA ILE A 18 -6.02 -13.35 6.15
C ILE A 18 -7.45 -12.80 6.13
N ILE A 19 -8.22 -13.19 5.12
CA ILE A 19 -9.57 -12.68 4.87
C ILE A 19 -10.67 -13.38 5.68
N ALA A 20 -10.30 -14.29 6.59
CA ALA A 20 -11.25 -14.96 7.47
C ALA A 20 -12.12 -13.95 8.25
N SER A 21 -11.59 -12.79 8.60
CA SER A 21 -12.32 -11.73 9.30
C SER A 21 -13.37 -11.03 8.44
N ILE A 22 -13.25 -11.04 7.11
CA ILE A 22 -14.17 -10.38 6.18
C ILE A 22 -15.11 -11.36 5.47
N PHE A 23 -14.81 -12.66 5.53
CA PHE A 23 -15.59 -13.71 4.90
C PHE A 23 -17.00 -13.75 5.45
N ARG A 24 -17.99 -13.71 4.56
CA ARG A 24 -19.41 -13.68 4.92
C ARG A 24 -20.28 -14.23 3.81
N ARG A 25 -21.55 -14.47 4.15
CA ARG A 25 -22.57 -14.82 3.16
C ARG A 25 -22.60 -13.78 2.03
N PRO A 26 -22.68 -14.19 0.76
CA PRO A 26 -22.79 -13.26 -0.36
C PRO A 26 -24.04 -12.38 -0.25
N ASP A 27 -23.84 -11.07 -0.42
CA ASP A 27 -24.90 -10.09 -0.65
C ASP A 27 -24.45 -9.06 -1.71
N LYS A 28 -25.39 -8.27 -2.23
CA LYS A 28 -25.10 -7.31 -3.32
C LYS A 28 -24.10 -6.21 -2.93
N ASN A 29 -24.00 -5.87 -1.65
CA ASN A 29 -23.13 -4.80 -1.16
C ASN A 29 -21.69 -5.28 -0.95
N HIS A 30 -21.50 -6.58 -0.68
CA HIS A 30 -20.20 -7.16 -0.35
C HIS A 30 -19.64 -8.09 -1.44
N ILE A 31 -20.37 -8.35 -2.53
CA ILE A 31 -19.89 -9.29 -3.57
C ILE A 31 -18.55 -8.87 -4.19
N VAL A 32 -18.32 -7.57 -4.35
CA VAL A 32 -17.06 -7.04 -4.90
C VAL A 32 -15.89 -7.32 -3.96
N SER A 33 -16.06 -7.10 -2.66
CA SER A 33 -14.98 -7.37 -1.70
C SER A 33 -14.71 -8.87 -1.55
N GLN A 34 -15.75 -9.71 -1.54
CA GLN A 34 -15.59 -11.18 -1.49
C GLN A 34 -14.90 -11.74 -2.74
N ALA A 35 -15.09 -11.12 -3.91
CA ALA A 35 -14.44 -11.55 -5.15
C ALA A 35 -13.00 -11.04 -5.29
N LEU A 36 -12.65 -9.92 -4.63
CA LEU A 36 -11.38 -9.24 -4.79
C LEU A 36 -10.30 -9.75 -3.82
N PHE A 37 -10.67 -10.00 -2.56
CA PHE A 37 -9.69 -10.26 -1.51
C PHE A 37 -9.32 -11.75 -1.40
N GLY A 38 -8.02 -12.00 -1.23
CA GLY A 38 -7.39 -13.32 -1.12
C GLY A 38 -6.39 -13.36 0.03
N ASP A 39 -6.04 -14.57 0.48
CA ASP A 39 -5.08 -14.77 1.58
C ASP A 39 -3.66 -14.67 1.03
N GLY A 40 -2.72 -14.14 1.83
CA GLY A 40 -1.33 -14.07 1.42
C GLY A 40 -0.39 -13.49 2.47
N ALA A 41 0.89 -13.81 2.33
CA ALA A 41 1.94 -13.22 3.14
C ALA A 41 3.18 -12.88 2.29
N SER A 42 3.89 -11.83 2.68
CA SER A 42 5.16 -11.42 2.08
C SER A 42 6.10 -10.88 3.16
N ALA A 43 7.40 -11.00 2.90
CA ALA A 43 8.43 -10.50 3.79
C ALA A 43 9.57 -9.85 3.01
N LEU A 44 10.15 -8.79 3.57
CA LEU A 44 11.27 -8.04 3.01
C LEU A 44 12.30 -7.80 4.11
N ILE A 45 13.58 -7.88 3.76
CA ILE A 45 14.68 -7.36 4.57
C ILE A 45 15.08 -6.00 4.01
N VAL A 46 15.00 -4.97 4.83
CA VAL A 46 15.33 -3.58 4.47
C VAL A 46 16.49 -3.10 5.34
N GLY A 47 17.58 -2.68 4.70
CA GLY A 47 18.77 -2.14 5.36
C GLY A 47 19.33 -0.93 4.62
N SER A 48 20.31 -0.25 5.22
CA SER A 48 21.15 0.75 4.56
C SER A 48 22.60 0.31 4.54
N ASP A 49 23.39 0.86 3.61
CA ASP A 49 24.82 0.59 3.46
C ASP A 49 25.16 -0.91 3.30
N PRO A 50 24.65 -1.58 2.24
CA PRO A 50 24.77 -3.03 2.10
C PRO A 50 26.22 -3.49 1.95
N ASP A 51 26.56 -4.61 2.59
CA ASP A 51 27.82 -5.33 2.38
C ASP A 51 27.71 -6.13 1.07
N PHE A 52 28.15 -5.53 -0.04
CA PHE A 52 28.09 -6.16 -1.37
C PHE A 52 28.85 -7.48 -1.52
N SER A 53 29.66 -7.88 -0.54
CA SER A 53 30.28 -9.21 -0.51
C SER A 53 29.32 -10.32 -0.05
N LYS A 54 28.22 -9.96 0.62
CA LYS A 54 27.24 -10.89 1.23
C LYS A 54 25.80 -10.60 0.83
N GLU A 55 25.50 -9.34 0.55
CA GLU A 55 24.16 -8.85 0.29
C GLU A 55 23.99 -8.50 -1.18
N HIS A 56 22.81 -8.78 -1.71
CA HIS A 56 22.43 -8.50 -3.08
C HIS A 56 21.19 -7.59 -3.09
N PRO A 57 21.36 -6.26 -3.06
CA PRO A 57 20.25 -5.32 -3.05
C PRO A 57 19.38 -5.48 -4.31
N LEU A 58 18.07 -5.66 -4.12
CA LEU A 58 17.11 -5.82 -5.23
C LEU A 58 16.59 -4.48 -5.74
N PHE A 59 16.26 -3.57 -4.82
CA PHE A 59 15.73 -2.25 -5.10
C PHE A 59 16.24 -1.25 -4.07
N LYS A 60 16.16 0.05 -4.39
CA LYS A 60 16.47 1.15 -3.48
C LYS A 60 15.24 2.00 -3.24
N ILE A 61 14.91 2.23 -1.97
CA ILE A 61 13.88 3.19 -1.58
C ILE A 61 14.52 4.58 -1.58
N VAL A 62 14.19 5.41 -2.58
CA VAL A 62 14.78 6.75 -2.77
C VAL A 62 14.00 7.81 -1.98
N SER A 63 12.68 7.76 -2.06
CA SER A 63 11.76 8.66 -1.38
C SER A 63 10.43 7.97 -1.11
N THR A 64 9.69 8.47 -0.12
CA THR A 64 8.34 8.01 0.24
C THR A 64 7.48 9.23 0.52
N THR A 65 6.28 9.29 -0.05
CA THR A 65 5.29 10.33 0.22
C THR A 65 3.92 9.70 0.44
N GLN A 66 3.03 10.42 1.12
CA GLN A 66 1.65 10.03 1.33
C GLN A 66 0.77 11.28 1.28
N THR A 67 -0.44 11.13 0.73
CA THR A 67 -1.47 12.17 0.72
C THR A 67 -2.82 11.58 1.09
N ILE A 68 -3.73 12.42 1.59
CA ILE A 68 -5.12 12.08 1.84
C ILE A 68 -5.96 12.94 0.89
N LEU A 69 -6.76 12.30 0.05
CA LEU A 69 -7.63 13.00 -0.88
C LEU A 69 -8.79 13.65 -0.12
N GLN A 70 -9.02 14.94 -0.34
CA GLN A 70 -10.11 15.67 0.31
C GLN A 70 -11.47 15.10 -0.11
N ASN A 71 -12.43 15.08 0.83
CA ASN A 71 -13.81 14.61 0.59
C ASN A 71 -13.90 13.12 0.18
N THR A 72 -12.93 12.29 0.59
CA THR A 72 -12.91 10.85 0.33
C THR A 72 -13.01 10.00 1.59
N GLU A 73 -13.37 10.60 2.72
CA GLU A 73 -13.37 9.98 4.06
C GLU A 73 -14.25 8.73 4.11
N ARG A 74 -15.31 8.69 3.29
CA ARG A 74 -16.24 7.55 3.21
C ARG A 74 -16.04 6.67 1.97
N ALA A 75 -15.01 6.92 1.17
CA ALA A 75 -14.78 6.19 -0.07
C ALA A 75 -14.41 4.72 0.17
N MET A 76 -13.67 4.44 1.25
CA MET A 76 -13.34 3.08 1.71
C MET A 76 -13.50 3.02 3.22
N ASN A 77 -14.50 2.28 3.71
CA ASN A 77 -14.77 2.16 5.15
C ASN A 77 -14.66 0.70 5.59
N LEU A 78 -13.90 0.48 6.66
CA LEU A 78 -13.78 -0.81 7.32
C LEU A 78 -14.39 -0.68 8.72
N GLN A 79 -15.36 -1.54 9.04
CA GLN A 79 -16.05 -1.54 10.33
C GLN A 79 -15.91 -2.89 11.01
N LEU A 80 -15.19 -2.93 12.13
CA LEU A 80 -15.10 -4.13 12.97
C LEU A 80 -16.35 -4.22 13.85
N ARG A 81 -17.05 -5.36 13.77
CA ARG A 81 -18.26 -5.69 14.54
C ARG A 81 -18.14 -7.13 15.08
N GLU A 82 -19.11 -7.55 15.87
CA GLU A 82 -19.18 -8.94 16.38
C GLU A 82 -19.24 -9.98 15.26
N GLU A 83 -19.84 -9.60 14.12
CA GLU A 83 -19.91 -10.40 12.88
C GLU A 83 -18.63 -10.37 12.03
N GLY A 84 -17.54 -9.78 12.55
CA GLY A 84 -16.28 -9.61 11.84
C GLY A 84 -16.12 -8.23 11.20
N LEU A 85 -15.26 -8.15 10.18
CA LEU A 85 -14.86 -6.92 9.52
C LEU A 85 -15.70 -6.67 8.27
N THR A 86 -16.50 -5.60 8.30
CA THR A 86 -17.38 -5.20 7.20
C THR A 86 -16.70 -4.14 6.34
N ILE A 87 -16.53 -4.42 5.05
CA ILE A 87 -15.88 -3.53 4.08
C ILE A 87 -16.93 -2.87 3.17
N HIS A 88 -16.96 -1.55 3.17
CA HIS A 88 -17.77 -0.76 2.24
C HIS A 88 -16.84 0.00 1.29
N LEU A 89 -16.94 -0.29 0.01
CA LEU A 89 -16.18 0.37 -1.05
C LEU A 89 -17.12 1.20 -1.90
N HIS A 90 -16.85 2.50 -2.01
CA HIS A 90 -17.57 3.35 -2.94
C HIS A 90 -17.15 3.02 -4.37
N ARG A 91 -18.11 2.89 -5.29
CA ARG A 91 -17.85 2.50 -6.68
C ARG A 91 -16.88 3.44 -7.42
N ASP A 92 -16.82 4.70 -7.01
CA ASP A 92 -16.01 5.74 -7.66
C ASP A 92 -14.57 5.81 -7.12
N VAL A 93 -14.16 4.92 -6.19
CA VAL A 93 -12.77 4.85 -5.69
C VAL A 93 -11.75 4.84 -6.83
N PRO A 94 -11.87 4.00 -7.88
CA PRO A 94 -10.93 4.02 -8.99
C PRO A 94 -10.85 5.38 -9.71
N GLN A 95 -12.00 6.05 -9.89
CA GLN A 95 -12.05 7.37 -10.54
C GLN A 95 -11.44 8.47 -9.65
N MET A 96 -11.66 8.41 -8.34
CA MET A 96 -11.03 9.31 -7.37
C MET A 96 -9.52 9.14 -7.40
N THR A 97 -9.01 7.91 -7.40
CA THR A 97 -7.57 7.64 -7.51
C THR A 97 -7.00 8.14 -8.84
N SER A 98 -7.64 7.82 -9.97
CA SER A 98 -7.12 8.18 -11.30
C SER A 98 -7.02 9.69 -11.52
N LYS A 99 -7.94 10.47 -10.93
CA LYS A 99 -7.92 11.94 -11.04
C LYS A 99 -6.78 12.61 -10.26
N ASN A 100 -6.23 11.94 -9.25
CA ASN A 100 -5.27 12.55 -8.32
C ASN A 100 -3.86 11.91 -8.39
N ILE A 101 -3.72 10.77 -9.09
CA ILE A 101 -2.43 10.06 -9.14
C ILE A 101 -1.33 10.87 -9.83
N GLU A 102 -1.67 11.65 -10.87
CA GLU A 102 -0.69 12.46 -11.61
C GLU A 102 -0.04 13.51 -10.71
N GLU A 103 -0.81 14.19 -9.86
CA GLU A 103 -0.29 15.18 -8.91
C GLU A 103 0.70 14.53 -7.92
N ALA A 104 0.39 13.34 -7.42
CA ALA A 104 1.29 12.58 -6.55
C ALA A 104 2.60 12.19 -7.26
N LEU A 105 2.52 11.80 -8.54
CA LEU A 105 3.68 11.47 -9.37
C LEU A 105 4.54 12.71 -9.63
N VAL A 106 3.93 13.84 -9.99
CA VAL A 106 4.66 15.11 -10.17
C VAL A 106 5.39 15.50 -8.89
N HIS A 107 4.72 15.43 -7.73
CA HIS A 107 5.32 15.79 -6.45
C HIS A 107 6.58 14.95 -6.12
N ILE A 108 6.57 13.64 -6.42
CA ILE A 108 7.71 12.76 -6.12
C ILE A 108 8.82 12.84 -7.18
N PHE A 109 8.48 13.05 -8.46
CA PHE A 109 9.44 12.99 -9.57
C PHE A 109 10.03 14.34 -9.96
N LEU A 110 9.33 15.45 -9.74
CA LEU A 110 9.83 16.79 -10.09
C LEU A 110 11.18 17.12 -9.43
N PRO A 111 11.43 16.82 -8.14
CA PRO A 111 12.73 17.04 -7.51
C PRO A 111 13.85 16.16 -8.09
N LEU A 112 13.50 15.06 -8.75
CA LEU A 112 14.44 14.15 -9.41
C LEU A 112 14.69 14.52 -10.87
N GLY A 113 14.01 15.55 -11.40
CA GLY A 113 14.12 15.97 -12.80
C GLY A 113 13.41 15.04 -13.79
N ILE A 114 12.60 14.10 -13.31
CA ILE A 114 11.88 13.13 -14.14
C ILE A 114 10.53 13.74 -14.54
N ARG A 115 10.24 13.80 -15.84
CA ARG A 115 9.01 14.39 -16.41
C ARG A 115 8.18 13.43 -17.24
N ASP A 116 8.81 12.40 -17.78
CA ASP A 116 8.14 11.29 -18.44
C ASP A 116 8.54 10.01 -17.70
N TRP A 117 7.59 9.44 -16.98
CA TRP A 117 7.75 8.21 -16.20
C TRP A 117 7.08 6.99 -16.88
N ASN A 118 6.55 7.17 -18.10
CA ASN A 118 5.93 6.12 -18.90
C ASN A 118 6.74 5.76 -20.15
N SER A 119 7.96 6.32 -20.32
CA SER A 119 8.86 6.04 -21.43
C SER A 119 9.37 4.59 -21.46
#